data_AF-A0A2H0ESD1-F1
#
_entry.id   AF-A0A2H0ESD1-F1
#
_cell.length_a   1.000
_cell.length_b   1.000
_cell.length_c   1.000
_cell.angle_alpha   90.00
_cell.angle_beta   90.00
_cell.angle_gamma   90.00
#
_symmetry.space_group_name_H-M   'P 1'
#
loop_
_entity.id
_entity.type
_entity.pdbx_description
1 polymer ?
#
loop_
_entity_poly.entity_id
_entity_poly.type
_entity_poly.pdbx_seq_one_letter_code
_entity_poly.pdbx_strand_id
1 'polypeptide(L)'
;MVSQRLVRKSFFLTQLARAGVALAAGPESWLPRTIAVRRLMRLRGSEDGVSDSAAQALVDQGAYVTQDDTLAVALPLFERLKGAFLPVVELRDGAAPELVGALFHVDALKAMNRVLVETHQEEHS
;
A
#
# COMPACT_ATOMS: atom_id res chain seq x y z
N MET A 1 -16.16 30.50 24.54
CA MET A 1 -14.70 30.64 24.34
C MET A 1 -14.19 29.48 23.47
N VAL A 2 -14.47 29.52 22.16
CA VAL A 2 -13.99 28.53 21.18
C VAL A 2 -13.06 29.28 20.24
N SER A 3 -11.75 29.15 20.44
CA SER A 3 -10.80 29.65 19.43
C SER A 3 -9.37 29.13 19.60
N GLN A 4 -8.95 28.64 20.78
CA GLN A 4 -7.54 28.26 20.95
C GLN A 4 -7.21 26.82 20.50
N ARG A 5 -8.17 25.88 20.49
CA ARG A 5 -7.93 24.49 20.08
C ARG A 5 -7.91 24.28 18.56
N LEU A 6 -8.71 25.04 17.79
CA LEU A 6 -8.76 24.93 16.33
C LEU A 6 -7.50 25.51 15.66
N VAL A 7 -6.96 26.59 16.22
CA VAL A 7 -5.76 27.27 15.68
C VAL A 7 -4.51 26.40 15.84
N ARG A 8 -4.40 25.62 16.93
CA ARG A 8 -3.24 24.74 17.17
C ARG A 8 -3.14 23.58 16.18
N LYS A 9 -4.28 23.00 15.79
CA LYS A 9 -4.35 21.90 14.79
C LYS A 9 -3.88 22.37 13.40
N SER A 10 -4.22 23.61 13.03
CA SER A 10 -3.75 24.22 11.78
C SER A 10 -2.25 24.54 11.81
N PHE A 11 -1.69 24.93 12.95
CA PHE A 11 -0.27 25.29 13.05
C PHE A 11 0.67 24.07 13.03
N PHE A 12 0.26 22.96 13.64
CA PHE A 12 1.04 21.71 13.64
C PHE A 12 1.17 21.11 12.24
N LEU A 13 0.07 21.07 11.48
CA LEU A 13 0.07 20.65 10.08
C LEU A 13 0.90 21.61 9.20
N THR A 14 0.93 22.91 9.54
CA THR A 14 1.78 23.90 8.85
C THR A 14 3.27 23.70 9.14
N GLN A 15 3.64 23.25 10.35
CA GLN A 15 5.04 22.99 10.70
C GLN A 15 5.56 21.69 10.06
N LEU A 16 4.72 20.66 9.93
CA LEU A 16 5.01 19.42 9.21
C LEU A 16 5.12 19.62 7.69
N ALA A 17 4.33 20.53 7.11
CA ALA A 17 4.43 20.90 5.70
C ALA A 17 5.76 21.59 5.34
N ARG A 18 6.45 22.20 6.31
CA ARG A 18 7.75 22.88 6.10
C ARG A 18 8.95 21.92 6.03
N ALA A 19 8.79 20.66 6.44
CA ALA A 19 9.80 19.63 6.25
C ALA A 19 9.85 19.08 4.81
N GLY A 20 8.97 19.57 3.93
CA GLY A 20 9.16 19.58 2.49
C GLY A 20 9.38 18.21 1.87
N VAL A 21 8.30 17.48 1.62
CA VAL A 21 7.94 16.88 0.31
C VAL A 21 6.72 15.98 0.57
N ALA A 22 5.55 16.40 0.08
CA ALA A 22 4.31 15.61 -0.06
C ALA A 22 3.38 15.36 1.15
N LEU A 23 3.21 16.34 2.07
CA LEU A 23 2.12 16.33 3.06
C LEU A 23 0.88 17.17 2.66
N ALA A 24 0.84 17.72 1.44
CA ALA A 24 -0.21 18.66 1.01
C ALA A 24 -1.59 18.01 0.74
N ALA A 25 -1.71 16.68 0.77
CA ALA A 25 -2.92 15.95 0.37
C ALA A 25 -3.48 14.98 1.44
N GLY A 26 -3.10 15.14 2.71
CA GLY A 26 -3.60 14.30 3.81
C GLY A 26 -2.85 12.97 4.01
N PRO A 27 -3.13 12.24 5.11
CA PRO A 27 -2.53 10.94 5.43
C PRO A 27 -2.62 9.90 4.30
N GLU A 28 -3.73 9.94 3.55
CA GLU A 28 -4.03 9.11 2.40
C GLU A 28 -2.98 9.18 1.28
N SER A 29 -2.21 10.27 1.20
CA SER A 29 -1.24 10.49 0.12
C SER A 29 0.15 9.92 0.41
N TRP A 30 0.57 9.92 1.68
CA TRP A 30 1.90 9.47 2.08
C TRP A 30 1.90 8.04 2.61
N LEU A 31 0.85 7.61 3.30
CA LEU A 31 0.80 6.30 3.96
C LEU A 31 1.03 5.14 2.97
N PRO A 32 0.36 5.08 1.80
CA PRO A 32 0.58 3.99 0.84
C PRO A 32 2.02 3.93 0.31
N ARG A 33 2.77 5.04 0.33
CA ARG A 33 4.17 5.11 -0.12
C ARG A 33 5.16 4.50 0.88
N THR A 34 4.73 4.27 2.13
CA THR A 34 5.60 3.74 3.20
C THR A 34 5.47 2.23 3.39
N ILE A 35 4.41 1.63 2.87
CA ILE A 35 4.10 0.22 3.06
C ILE A 35 4.54 -0.57 1.82
N ALA A 36 5.62 -1.32 1.97
CA ALA A 36 6.16 -2.17 0.90
C ALA A 36 5.32 -3.44 0.70
N VAL A 37 5.15 -3.85 -0.57
CA VAL A 37 4.38 -5.04 -0.97
C VAL A 37 4.91 -6.31 -0.30
N ARG A 38 6.24 -6.48 -0.24
CA ARG A 38 6.88 -7.63 0.42
C ARG A 38 6.45 -7.89 1.86
N ARG A 39 5.97 -6.87 2.58
CA ARG A 39 5.52 -7.01 3.98
C ARG A 39 4.11 -7.59 4.11
N LEU A 40 3.32 -7.53 3.04
CA LEU A 40 1.90 -7.89 3.04
C LEU A 40 1.57 -9.03 2.08
N MET A 41 2.47 -9.37 1.16
CA MET A 41 2.26 -10.45 0.22
C MET A 41 2.17 -11.81 0.92
N ARG A 42 1.41 -12.71 0.33
CA ARG A 42 1.39 -14.13 0.65
C ARG A 42 2.31 -14.86 -0.31
N LEU A 43 3.18 -15.71 0.22
CA LEU A 43 4.14 -16.47 -0.60
C LEU A 43 3.43 -17.48 -1.49
N ARG A 44 4.01 -17.73 -2.66
CA ARG A 44 3.55 -18.79 -3.56
C ARG A 44 3.51 -20.14 -2.82
N GLY A 45 2.43 -20.87 -2.98
CA GLY A 45 2.22 -22.17 -2.34
C GLY A 45 1.81 -22.11 -0.85
N SER A 46 1.59 -20.92 -0.27
CA SER A 46 0.99 -20.83 1.06
C SER A 46 -0.45 -21.36 1.05
N GLU A 47 -0.94 -21.91 2.17
CA GLU A 47 -2.31 -22.42 2.31
C GLU A 47 -3.38 -21.36 1.97
N ASP A 48 -3.17 -20.12 2.41
CA ASP A 48 -4.04 -18.98 2.10
C ASP A 48 -3.61 -18.22 0.82
N GLY A 49 -2.78 -18.85 -0.02
CA GLY A 49 -2.22 -18.28 -1.24
C GLY A 49 -3.21 -18.33 -2.41
N VAL A 50 -2.87 -17.64 -3.48
CA VAL A 50 -3.63 -17.74 -4.73
C VAL A 50 -3.12 -18.91 -5.56
N SER A 51 -3.96 -19.48 -6.43
CA SER A 51 -3.51 -20.53 -7.34
C SER A 51 -2.50 -20.00 -8.35
N ASP A 52 -1.45 -20.77 -8.60
CA ASP A 52 -0.40 -20.42 -9.56
C ASP A 52 -0.95 -20.09 -10.95
N SER A 53 -1.97 -20.83 -11.40
CA SER A 53 -2.60 -20.59 -12.71
C SER A 53 -3.33 -19.25 -12.78
N ALA A 54 -4.02 -18.84 -11.71
CA ALA A 54 -4.72 -17.55 -11.67
C ALA A 54 -3.73 -16.39 -11.56
N ALA A 55 -2.66 -16.56 -10.76
CA ALA A 55 -1.59 -15.58 -10.69
C ALA A 55 -0.88 -15.42 -12.04
N GLN A 56 -0.50 -16.53 -12.69
CA GLN A 56 0.21 -16.49 -13.95
C GLN A 56 -0.62 -15.82 -15.05
N ALA A 57 -1.94 -16.08 -15.11
CA ALA A 57 -2.82 -15.43 -16.08
C ALA A 57 -2.80 -13.89 -15.97
N LEU A 58 -2.67 -13.34 -14.76
CA LEU A 58 -2.54 -11.90 -14.54
C LEU A 58 -1.12 -11.40 -14.87
N VAL A 59 -0.08 -12.18 -14.57
CA VAL A 59 1.30 -11.87 -14.96
C VAL A 59 1.42 -11.75 -16.49
N ASP A 60 0.82 -12.69 -17.23
CA ASP A 60 0.82 -12.73 -18.69
C ASP A 60 0.08 -11.52 -19.30
N GLN A 61 -0.88 -10.94 -18.57
CA GLN A 61 -1.58 -9.71 -18.94
C GLN A 61 -0.79 -8.43 -18.57
N GLY A 62 0.41 -8.57 -18.02
CA GLY A 62 1.21 -7.44 -17.52
C GLY A 62 0.65 -6.81 -16.25
N ALA A 63 -0.22 -7.53 -15.53
CA ALA A 63 -0.87 -7.08 -14.31
C ALA A 63 -0.19 -7.72 -13.09
N TYR A 64 0.96 -7.18 -12.70
CA TYR A 64 1.73 -7.61 -11.54
C TYR A 64 2.38 -6.43 -10.82
N VAL A 65 2.86 -6.68 -9.61
CA VAL A 65 3.73 -5.78 -8.85
C VAL A 65 5.01 -6.51 -8.45
N THR A 66 6.04 -5.77 -8.08
CA THR A 66 7.29 -6.30 -7.55
C THR A 66 7.28 -6.29 -6.02
N GLN A 67 8.23 -7.01 -5.40
CA GLN A 67 8.40 -7.02 -3.95
C GLN A 67 8.77 -5.64 -3.37
N ASP A 68 9.49 -4.84 -4.16
CA ASP A 68 9.98 -3.52 -3.78
C ASP A 68 8.97 -2.39 -4.05
N ASP A 69 7.88 -2.70 -4.76
CA ASP A 69 6.78 -1.77 -4.91
C ASP A 69 6.11 -1.46 -3.56
N THR A 70 5.33 -0.38 -3.56
CA THR A 70 4.56 0.06 -2.40
C THR A 70 3.07 -0.01 -2.67
N LEU A 71 2.25 0.10 -1.64
CA LEU A 71 0.79 0.18 -1.80
C LEU A 71 0.37 1.36 -2.69
N ALA A 72 1.17 2.42 -2.80
CA ALA A 72 0.92 3.50 -3.74
C ALA A 72 0.87 3.03 -5.22
N VAL A 73 1.62 1.98 -5.56
CA VAL A 73 1.62 1.36 -6.90
C VAL A 73 0.52 0.30 -7.00
N ALA A 74 0.33 -0.50 -5.95
CA ALA A 74 -0.63 -1.60 -5.96
C ALA A 74 -2.10 -1.15 -5.97
N LEU A 75 -2.46 -0.11 -5.21
CA LEU A 75 -3.86 0.33 -5.08
C LEU A 75 -4.50 0.75 -6.41
N PRO A 76 -3.85 1.59 -7.27
CA PRO A 76 -4.39 1.89 -8.59
C PRO A 76 -4.58 0.64 -9.48
N LEU A 77 -3.72 -0.37 -9.34
CA LEU A 77 -3.85 -1.62 -10.10
C LEU A 77 -5.06 -2.43 -9.62
N PHE A 78 -5.31 -2.49 -8.31
CA PHE A 78 -6.52 -3.09 -7.75
C PHE A 78 -7.79 -2.43 -8.30
N GLU A 79 -7.86 -1.10 -8.29
CA GLU A 79 -9.01 -0.35 -8.80
C GLU A 79 -9.24 -0.58 -10.30
N ARG A 80 -8.16 -0.61 -11.10
CA ARG A 80 -8.24 -0.83 -12.55
C ARG A 80 -8.71 -2.25 -12.90
N LEU A 81 -8.16 -3.25 -12.22
CA LEU A 81 -8.44 -4.66 -12.52
C LEU A 81 -9.73 -5.16 -11.84
N LYS A 82 -10.21 -4.45 -10.82
CA LYS A 82 -11.30 -4.89 -9.92
C LYS A 82 -11.07 -6.29 -9.35
N GLY A 83 -9.80 -6.68 -9.22
CA GLY A 83 -9.36 -7.99 -8.77
C GLY A 83 -9.20 -8.06 -7.25
N ALA A 84 -9.33 -9.26 -6.69
CA ALA A 84 -9.13 -9.50 -5.26
C ALA A 84 -7.64 -9.56 -4.85
N PHE A 85 -6.76 -9.82 -5.82
CA PHE A 85 -5.32 -10.00 -5.60
C PHE A 85 -4.51 -9.47 -6.79
N LEU A 86 -3.23 -9.22 -6.55
CA LEU A 86 -2.21 -8.88 -7.54
C LEU A 86 -1.05 -9.87 -7.41
N PRO A 87 -0.58 -10.50 -8.50
CA PRO A 87 0.65 -11.29 -8.49
C PRO A 87 1.84 -10.42 -8.08
N VAL A 88 2.70 -10.97 -7.22
CA VAL A 88 3.99 -10.39 -6.88
C VAL A 88 5.07 -11.19 -7.58
N VAL A 89 5.87 -10.50 -8.37
CA VAL A 89 6.94 -11.10 -9.15
C VAL A 89 8.31 -10.59 -8.72
N GLU A 90 9.33 -11.37 -9.03
CA GLU A 90 10.72 -10.95 -9.05
C GLU A 90 11.15 -10.76 -10.49
N LEU A 91 11.75 -9.60 -10.78
CA LEU A 91 12.30 -9.29 -12.09
C LEU A 91 13.80 -9.57 -12.05
N ARG A 92 14.28 -10.30 -13.06
CA ARG A 92 15.71 -10.55 -13.29
C ARG A 92 16.07 -10.04 -14.67
N ASP A 93 17.28 -9.52 -14.83
CA ASP A 93 17.75 -8.98 -16.12
C ASP A 93 17.67 -10.03 -17.23
N GLY A 94 16.90 -9.73 -18.28
CA GLY A 94 16.74 -10.59 -19.45
C GLY A 94 15.88 -11.84 -19.24
N ALA A 95 15.20 -11.98 -18.10
CA ALA A 95 14.31 -13.11 -17.83
C ALA A 95 12.83 -12.70 -17.77
N ALA A 96 11.95 -13.69 -17.95
CA ALA A 96 10.53 -13.51 -17.68
C ALA A 96 10.29 -13.25 -16.18
N PRO A 97 9.25 -12.47 -15.81
CA PRO A 97 8.89 -12.26 -14.41
C PRO A 97 8.64 -13.58 -13.68
N GLU A 98 9.32 -13.78 -12.56
CA GLU A 98 9.19 -14.99 -11.75
C GLU A 98 8.11 -14.77 -10.68
N LEU A 99 7.06 -15.59 -10.66
CA LEU A 99 6.02 -15.49 -9.64
C LEU A 99 6.54 -15.90 -8.26
N VAL A 100 6.53 -14.95 -7.31
CA VAL A 100 6.96 -15.16 -5.93
C VAL A 100 5.79 -15.28 -4.97
N GLY A 101 4.66 -14.64 -5.27
CA GLY A 101 3.49 -14.66 -4.40
C GLY A 101 2.35 -13.80 -4.91
N ALA A 102 1.46 -13.39 -4.01
CA ALA A 102 0.34 -12.51 -4.33
C ALA A 102 0.05 -11.54 -3.17
N LEU A 103 -0.26 -10.29 -3.52
CA LEU A 103 -0.80 -9.30 -2.61
C LEU A 103 -2.33 -9.32 -2.69
N PHE A 104 -3.01 -9.42 -1.55
CA PHE A 104 -4.46 -9.37 -1.51
C PHE A 104 -4.94 -7.96 -1.18
N HIS A 105 -6.01 -7.51 -1.84
CA HIS A 105 -6.57 -6.18 -1.63
C HIS A 105 -7.02 -6.00 -0.17
N VAL A 106 -7.64 -7.03 0.41
CA VAL A 106 -8.07 -7.02 1.82
C VAL A 106 -6.92 -6.85 2.80
N ASP A 107 -5.74 -7.40 2.51
CA ASP A 107 -4.57 -7.30 3.38
C ASP A 107 -3.96 -5.89 3.28
N ALA A 108 -3.94 -5.31 2.08
CA ALA A 108 -3.56 -3.92 1.87
C ALA A 108 -4.47 -2.94 2.63
N LEU A 109 -5.80 -3.12 2.53
CA LEU A 109 -6.77 -2.27 3.22
C LEU A 109 -6.68 -2.41 4.75
N LYS A 110 -6.49 -3.64 5.26
CA LYS A 110 -6.28 -3.88 6.70
C LYS A 110 -5.01 -3.19 7.20
N ALA A 111 -3.91 -3.27 6.45
CA ALA A 111 -2.66 -2.62 6.81
C ALA A 111 -2.80 -1.10 6.86
N MET A 112 -3.46 -0.50 5.86
CA MET A 112 -3.73 0.94 5.87
C MET A 112 -4.60 1.36 7.06
N ASN A 113 -5.69 0.62 7.32
CA ASN A 113 -6.59 0.92 8.43
C ASN A 113 -5.84 0.88 9.77
N ARG A 114 -4.99 -0.15 9.97
CA ARG A 114 -4.17 -0.27 11.19
C ARG A 114 -3.31 0.97 11.43
N VAL A 115 -2.58 1.44 10.42
CA VAL A 115 -1.71 2.61 10.58
C VAL A 115 -2.51 3.89 10.83
N LEU A 116 -3.66 4.05 10.18
CA LEU A 116 -4.55 5.20 10.43
C LEU A 116 -5.06 5.19 11.88
N VAL A 117 -5.48 4.03 12.39
CA VAL A 117 -5.96 3.88 13.77
C VAL A 117 -4.84 4.15 14.78
N GLU A 118 -3.63 3.62 14.55
CA GLU A 118 -2.46 3.87 15.41
C GLU A 118 -2.13 5.37 15.46
N THR A 119 -2.11 6.04 14.30
CA THR A 119 -1.89 7.50 14.21
C THR A 119 -2.96 8.28 15.01
N HIS A 120 -4.23 7.86 14.94
CA HIS A 120 -5.30 8.51 15.69
C HIS A 120 -5.19 8.32 17.21
N GLN A 121 -4.70 7.17 17.69
CA GLN A 121 -4.56 6.94 19.14
C GLN A 121 -3.44 7.77 19.76
N GLU A 122 -2.36 8.00 19.02
CA GLU A 122 -1.25 8.87 19.44
C GLU A 122 -1.67 10.35 19.53
N GLU A 123 -2.63 10.80 18.71
CA GLU A 123 -3.17 12.18 18.73
C GLU A 123 -4.19 12.44 19.85
N HIS A 124 -4.74 11.39 20.46
CA HIS A 124 -5.79 11.46 21.48
C HIS A 124 -5.31 11.13 22.90
N SER A 125 -4.01 10.86 23.06
CA SER A 125 -3.32 10.80 24.37
C SER A 125 -2.65 12.13 24.69
#